data_AF-A0AAN6WDK3-F1
#
_entry.id   AF-A0AAN6WDK3-F1
#
_cell.length_a   1.000
_cell.length_b   1.000
_cell.length_c   1.000
_cell.angle_alpha   90.00
_cell.angle_beta   90.00
_cell.angle_gamma   90.00
#
_symmetry.space_group_name_H-M   'P 1'
#
loop_
_entity.id
_entity.type
_entity.pdbx_description
1 polymer ?
#
loop_
_entity_poly.entity_id
_entity_poly.type
_entity_poly.pdbx_seq_one_letter_code
_entity_poly.pdbx_strand_id
1 'polypeptide(L)'
;MSGTQQVARPLVRSLRQATSTTAACQSRPIVAAIRQFSSTPSRSDETTTATPAGSNAQKLAADAAILGKKKASEITVIKQGSEEELAKLLSPELGTRRRRAAIATTGDIPFEQLPYQCFQEARKVLAQDREEKISKIKAELARIKRIEETDPSTYRGGEEFKQKRLESLRKHVEELKIQADINDPMVKRRFEDGHGDMNKPIYRYLAENKWRSMDYKIITQRITQFNIVPDILPKFDPTMDVKMTFRGYKAPPGAILDSLITEAPPNLRMQVFNSGERLLSVVVMDSDVPNPETDSFGRRLHFLVTNIPWSPTSTSLNLHRLNSKASPESSQGPFPEDGTLAIPWLPPTAQKGAPYHRLSVFILEHTKNQPLDIAKLRQMYANRDGFSLKSFRDKFGLNPVGFTLFRSVWDEHTAEVMARHNIPGADVEFKQQRVRSLKPPRKARGWEAKRQKPKYKSLWKYSKRIKGLKY
;
A
#
# COMPACT_ATOMS: atom_id res chain seq x y z
N MET A 1 -1.58 11.54 -53.57
CA MET A 1 -1.09 10.36 -54.30
C MET A 1 -1.42 9.13 -53.46
N SER A 2 -2.16 8.18 -54.06
CA SER A 2 -2.27 6.73 -53.76
C SER A 2 -1.85 6.26 -52.35
N GLY A 3 -2.67 5.67 -51.48
CA GLY A 3 -3.74 4.69 -51.72
C GLY A 3 -3.22 3.28 -51.45
N THR A 4 -3.57 2.68 -50.29
CA THR A 4 -3.79 1.23 -50.11
C THR A 4 -4.64 0.99 -48.85
N GLN A 5 -5.86 0.52 -49.10
CA GLN A 5 -6.73 -0.15 -48.13
C GLN A 5 -6.12 -1.52 -47.77
N GLN A 6 -6.18 -1.93 -46.51
CA GLN A 6 -6.56 -3.31 -46.21
C GLN A 6 -7.44 -3.36 -44.95
N VAL A 7 -8.50 -4.14 -45.12
CA VAL A 7 -9.64 -4.37 -44.24
C VAL A 7 -9.34 -5.61 -43.42
N ALA A 8 -9.59 -5.56 -42.12
CA ALA A 8 -9.83 -6.77 -41.33
C ALA A 8 -10.94 -6.50 -40.31
N ARG A 9 -12.11 -7.09 -40.56
CA ARG A 9 -13.16 -7.39 -39.58
C ARG A 9 -13.57 -8.87 -39.81
N PRO A 10 -14.42 -9.46 -38.97
CA PRO A 10 -14.13 -9.96 -37.63
C PRO A 10 -14.44 -11.48 -37.56
N LEU A 11 -13.77 -12.23 -36.69
CA LEU A 11 -14.24 -13.58 -36.39
C LEU A 11 -15.48 -13.53 -35.48
N VAL A 12 -16.47 -14.29 -35.90
CA VAL A 12 -17.87 -14.29 -35.53
C VAL A 12 -18.16 -15.49 -34.62
N ARG A 13 -19.11 -15.28 -33.70
CA ARG A 13 -19.98 -16.27 -33.04
C ARG A 13 -19.33 -17.39 -32.21
N SER A 14 -19.55 -17.28 -30.90
CA SER A 14 -20.45 -18.20 -30.19
C SER A 14 -20.69 -17.66 -28.78
N LEU A 15 -21.93 -17.28 -28.45
CA LEU A 15 -22.51 -17.22 -27.10
C LEU A 15 -23.79 -16.38 -27.16
N ARG A 16 -24.94 -17.03 -27.42
CA ARG A 16 -26.28 -16.57 -27.01
C ARG A 16 -27.29 -17.68 -27.32
N GLN A 17 -27.63 -18.43 -26.29
CA GLN A 17 -28.83 -19.26 -26.04
C GLN A 17 -28.39 -20.12 -24.83
N ALA A 18 -28.99 -20.08 -23.64
CA ALA A 18 -30.40 -20.01 -23.35
C ALA A 18 -30.66 -19.24 -22.03
N THR A 19 -31.75 -18.49 -22.03
CA THR A 19 -32.51 -18.13 -20.83
C THR A 19 -33.69 -19.10 -20.68
N SER A 20 -34.12 -19.26 -19.42
CA SER A 20 -35.40 -19.78 -18.92
C SER A 20 -35.74 -21.25 -19.12
N THR A 21 -35.64 -22.02 -18.03
CA THR A 21 -36.74 -22.88 -17.55
C THR A 21 -36.60 -23.12 -16.04
N THR A 22 -37.67 -22.80 -15.32
CA THR A 22 -37.98 -23.15 -13.94
C THR A 22 -38.13 -24.66 -13.75
N ALA A 23 -37.45 -25.26 -12.77
CA ALA A 23 -37.86 -26.52 -12.15
C ALA A 23 -37.19 -26.71 -10.78
N ALA A 24 -38.00 -27.08 -9.79
CA ALA A 24 -37.62 -27.40 -8.43
C ALA A 24 -36.95 -28.78 -8.32
N CYS A 25 -35.89 -28.91 -7.50
CA CYS A 25 -35.72 -29.97 -6.48
C CYS A 25 -34.26 -30.13 -6.00
N GLN A 26 -34.13 -30.04 -4.67
CA GLN A 26 -33.36 -30.93 -3.79
C GLN A 26 -31.81 -30.91 -3.79
N SER A 27 -31.33 -30.35 -2.69
CA SER A 27 -30.07 -30.57 -1.97
C SER A 27 -29.39 -31.94 -2.13
N ARG A 28 -28.10 -31.91 -2.51
CA ARG A 28 -27.08 -32.87 -2.04
C ARG A 28 -25.74 -32.15 -1.79
N PRO A 29 -25.05 -32.43 -0.66
CA PRO A 29 -23.81 -31.75 -0.29
C PRO A 29 -22.58 -32.31 -1.02
N ILE A 30 -21.66 -31.41 -1.34
CA ILE A 30 -20.34 -31.72 -1.91
C ILE A 30 -19.45 -32.26 -0.78
N VAL A 31 -19.08 -33.54 -0.89
CA VAL A 31 -18.07 -34.19 -0.06
C VAL A 31 -16.69 -33.75 -0.54
N ALA A 32 -16.03 -32.88 0.20
CA ALA A 32 -14.62 -32.55 -0.01
C ALA A 32 -13.75 -33.68 0.57
N ALA A 33 -13.07 -34.40 -0.32
CA ALA A 33 -12.19 -35.51 0.00
C ALA A 33 -11.00 -35.06 0.87
N ILE A 34 -10.88 -35.65 2.05
CA ILE A 34 -9.71 -35.59 2.92
C ILE A 34 -8.63 -36.49 2.31
N ARG A 35 -7.49 -35.92 1.89
CA ARG A 35 -6.31 -36.70 1.52
C ARG A 35 -5.73 -37.36 2.78
N GLN A 36 -5.77 -38.68 2.84
CA GLN A 36 -5.08 -39.47 3.86
C GLN A 36 -3.63 -39.70 3.41
N PHE A 37 -2.68 -39.49 4.33
CA PHE A 37 -1.27 -39.80 4.11
C PHE A 37 -1.04 -41.31 4.15
N SER A 38 -0.35 -41.84 3.14
CA SER A 38 0.05 -43.24 3.02
C SER A 38 1.19 -43.55 3.99
N SER A 39 0.98 -44.44 4.95
CA SER A 39 2.01 -45.05 5.78
C SER A 39 2.42 -46.40 5.19
N THR A 40 3.67 -46.52 4.74
CA THR A 40 4.27 -47.83 4.41
C THR A 40 4.74 -48.51 5.70
N PRO A 41 4.47 -49.81 5.93
CA PRO A 41 4.99 -50.52 7.09
C PRO A 41 6.45 -50.95 6.87
N SER A 42 7.31 -50.65 7.84
CA SER A 42 8.65 -51.24 7.95
C SER A 42 8.54 -52.63 8.59
N ARG A 43 9.20 -53.62 7.97
CA ARG A 43 9.28 -55.01 8.41
C ARG A 43 10.29 -55.12 9.56
N SER A 44 9.86 -55.68 10.68
CA SER A 44 10.68 -56.01 11.85
C SER A 44 11.23 -57.43 11.71
N ASP A 45 12.56 -57.59 11.73
CA ASP A 45 13.20 -58.86 12.08
C ASP A 45 13.79 -58.71 13.49
N GLU A 46 13.26 -59.50 14.42
CA GLU A 46 13.85 -59.72 15.74
C GLU A 46 14.89 -60.84 15.65
N THR A 47 16.01 -60.66 16.34
CA THR A 47 16.73 -61.80 16.93
C THR A 47 17.19 -61.41 18.33
N THR A 48 16.71 -62.19 19.27
CA THR A 48 16.90 -62.08 20.71
C THR A 48 18.30 -62.55 21.11
N THR A 49 18.96 -61.85 22.03
CA THR A 49 19.84 -62.50 23.01
C THR A 49 19.90 -61.65 24.29
N ALA A 50 19.66 -62.32 25.41
CA ALA A 50 19.49 -61.74 26.73
C ALA A 50 20.80 -61.69 27.53
N THR A 51 20.98 -60.68 28.38
CA THR A 51 21.42 -60.83 29.80
C THR A 51 21.24 -59.51 30.59
N PRO A 52 20.97 -59.55 31.91
CA PRO A 52 20.39 -58.43 32.68
C PRO A 52 21.36 -57.78 33.67
N ALA A 53 21.17 -56.48 33.98
CA ALA A 53 21.59 -55.88 35.26
C ALA A 53 20.99 -54.47 35.46
N GLY A 54 20.41 -54.20 36.65
CA GLY A 54 20.30 -52.83 37.21
C GLY A 54 18.90 -52.23 37.35
N SER A 55 18.00 -52.86 38.12
CA SER A 55 16.57 -52.54 38.23
C SER A 55 16.15 -51.40 39.19
N ASN A 56 17.02 -50.46 39.59
CA ASN A 56 16.62 -49.42 40.57
C ASN A 56 16.60 -47.98 40.04
N ALA A 57 17.29 -47.66 38.94
CA ALA A 57 17.26 -46.30 38.36
C ALA A 57 16.00 -46.04 37.50
N GLN A 58 15.42 -47.08 36.90
CA GLN A 58 14.28 -46.95 35.99
C GLN A 58 12.92 -46.82 36.72
N LYS A 59 12.80 -47.30 37.97
CA LYS A 59 11.57 -47.11 38.77
C LYS A 59 11.43 -45.68 39.30
N LEU A 60 12.51 -45.06 39.75
CA LEU A 60 12.50 -43.65 40.22
C LEU A 60 12.24 -42.64 39.09
N ALA A 61 12.73 -42.92 37.88
CA ALA A 61 12.42 -42.11 36.70
C ALA A 61 10.96 -42.28 36.22
N ALA A 62 10.39 -43.48 36.39
CA ALA A 62 8.99 -43.75 36.08
C ALA A 62 8.03 -43.08 37.09
N ASP A 63 8.36 -43.08 38.38
CA ASP A 63 7.53 -42.45 39.42
C ASP A 63 7.58 -40.91 39.36
N ALA A 64 8.73 -40.32 39.02
CA ALA A 64 8.86 -38.88 38.78
C ALA A 64 8.09 -38.40 37.52
N ALA A 65 7.92 -39.28 36.52
CA ALA A 65 7.11 -39.00 35.32
C ALA A 65 5.59 -39.08 35.56
N ILE A 66 5.17 -39.64 36.70
CA ILE A 66 3.75 -39.79 37.08
C ILE A 66 3.26 -38.58 37.89
N LEU A 67 4.14 -37.91 38.66
CA LEU A 67 3.74 -36.80 39.55
C LEU A 67 3.60 -35.41 38.88
N GLY A 68 4.08 -35.23 37.66
CA GLY A 68 4.03 -33.94 36.94
C GLY A 68 2.85 -33.77 35.98
N LYS A 69 2.05 -34.81 35.75
CA LYS A 69 0.94 -34.76 34.80
C LYS A 69 -0.30 -34.16 35.48
N LYS A 70 -0.44 -32.83 35.42
CA LYS A 70 -1.79 -32.25 35.41
C LYS A 70 -2.56 -32.98 34.31
N LYS A 71 -3.61 -33.73 34.68
CA LYS A 71 -4.53 -34.38 33.75
C LYS A 71 -4.88 -33.36 32.65
N ALA A 72 -4.37 -33.58 31.45
CA ALA A 72 -4.95 -32.98 30.27
C ALA A 72 -6.43 -33.36 30.30
N SER A 73 -7.31 -32.36 30.31
CA SER A 73 -8.74 -32.64 30.20
C SER A 73 -8.95 -33.49 28.96
N GLU A 74 -9.58 -34.65 29.13
CA GLU A 74 -10.02 -35.52 28.04
C GLU A 74 -11.07 -34.77 27.20
N ILE A 75 -10.61 -33.84 26.36
CA ILE A 75 -11.39 -33.25 25.29
C ILE A 75 -10.89 -33.93 24.01
N THR A 76 -11.16 -35.22 23.90
CA THR A 76 -10.72 -36.06 22.79
C THR A 76 -11.41 -35.72 21.48
N VAL A 77 -12.48 -34.92 21.49
CA VAL A 77 -13.04 -34.34 20.27
C VAL A 77 -13.70 -33.02 20.65
N ILE A 78 -13.14 -31.87 20.26
CA ILE A 78 -13.94 -30.64 20.14
C ILE A 78 -14.83 -30.86 18.91
N LYS A 79 -15.85 -31.71 19.07
CA LYS A 79 -17.00 -31.79 18.17
C LYS A 79 -17.60 -30.40 18.19
N GLN A 80 -17.46 -29.63 17.11
CA GLN A 80 -18.35 -28.51 16.77
C GLN A 80 -18.84 -27.62 17.94
N GLY A 81 -18.03 -27.36 18.97
CA GLY A 81 -18.43 -26.50 20.09
C GLY A 81 -18.68 -25.08 19.59
N SER A 82 -19.69 -24.39 20.12
CA SER A 82 -19.97 -23.00 19.74
C SER A 82 -18.75 -22.11 20.06
N GLU A 83 -18.59 -20.98 19.37
CA GLU A 83 -17.48 -20.05 19.60
C GLU A 83 -17.41 -19.57 21.06
N GLU A 84 -18.58 -19.53 21.72
CA GLU A 84 -18.77 -19.15 23.12
C GLU A 84 -18.15 -20.16 24.09
N GLU A 85 -18.24 -21.47 23.82
CA GLU A 85 -17.61 -22.50 24.67
C GLU A 85 -16.08 -22.43 24.60
N LEU A 86 -15.55 -22.21 23.40
CA LEU A 86 -14.11 -22.01 23.20
C LEU A 86 -13.60 -20.70 23.80
N ALA A 87 -14.40 -19.64 23.76
CA ALA A 87 -14.07 -18.36 24.39
C ALA A 87 -14.08 -18.44 25.92
N LYS A 88 -14.95 -19.27 26.51
CA LYS A 88 -14.98 -19.55 27.96
C LYS A 88 -13.73 -20.31 28.43
N LEU A 89 -13.21 -21.22 27.62
CA LEU A 89 -12.02 -22.02 27.96
C LEU A 89 -10.70 -21.29 27.66
N LEU A 90 -10.63 -20.58 26.54
CA LEU A 90 -9.41 -19.94 26.05
C LEU A 90 -9.70 -18.55 25.48
N SER A 91 -8.97 -17.55 26.01
CA SER A 91 -9.11 -16.14 25.61
C SER A 91 -9.02 -15.97 24.09
N PRO A 92 -9.92 -15.18 23.47
CA PRO A 92 -9.83 -14.80 22.06
C PRO A 92 -8.51 -14.12 21.67
N GLU A 93 -7.78 -13.53 22.63
CA GLU A 93 -6.47 -12.90 22.42
C GLU A 93 -5.39 -13.91 21.99
N LEU A 94 -5.59 -15.20 22.27
CA LEU A 94 -4.76 -16.29 21.74
C LEU A 94 -4.95 -16.48 20.23
N GLY A 95 -5.76 -15.67 19.56
CA GLY A 95 -5.88 -15.64 18.11
C GLY A 95 -6.95 -16.59 17.59
N THR A 96 -6.68 -17.16 16.40
CA THR A 96 -7.72 -17.87 15.65
C THR A 96 -8.30 -19.06 16.40
N ARG A 97 -9.55 -19.41 16.08
CA ARG A 97 -10.24 -20.59 16.63
C ARG A 97 -9.40 -21.87 16.46
N ARG A 98 -8.73 -22.03 15.31
CA ARG A 98 -7.83 -23.15 15.05
C ARG A 98 -6.64 -23.17 16.01
N ARG A 99 -6.00 -22.02 16.26
CA ARG A 99 -4.89 -21.91 17.23
C ARG A 99 -5.36 -22.29 18.64
N ARG A 100 -6.51 -21.78 19.08
CA ARG A 100 -7.09 -22.09 20.39
C ARG A 100 -7.39 -23.59 20.55
N ALA A 101 -8.05 -24.19 19.56
CA ALA A 101 -8.33 -25.64 19.57
C ALA A 101 -7.04 -26.48 19.57
N ALA A 102 -6.04 -26.09 18.77
CA ALA A 102 -4.75 -26.79 18.76
C ALA A 102 -4.04 -26.68 20.11
N ILE A 103 -3.99 -25.52 20.74
CA ILE A 103 -3.37 -25.34 22.07
C ILE A 103 -4.06 -26.21 23.13
N ALA A 104 -5.38 -26.36 23.07
CA ALA A 104 -6.12 -27.20 24.01
C ALA A 104 -5.88 -28.71 23.81
N THR A 105 -5.65 -29.14 22.57
CA THR A 105 -5.62 -30.56 22.19
C THR A 105 -4.21 -31.12 21.98
N THR A 106 -3.25 -30.26 21.68
CA THR A 106 -1.85 -30.65 21.42
C THR A 106 -0.95 -30.29 22.61
N GLY A 107 0.21 -30.93 22.71
CA GLY A 107 1.17 -30.65 23.77
C GLY A 107 1.92 -29.32 23.60
N ASP A 108 2.46 -28.79 24.70
CA ASP A 108 3.23 -27.54 24.73
C ASP A 108 4.70 -27.77 24.32
N ILE A 109 4.92 -28.06 23.03
CA ILE A 109 6.25 -28.22 22.44
C ILE A 109 6.57 -26.99 21.57
N PRO A 110 7.70 -26.31 21.78
CA PRO A 110 8.14 -25.22 20.91
C PRO A 110 8.22 -25.66 19.45
N PHE A 111 7.80 -24.78 18.52
CA PHE A 111 7.78 -25.08 17.09
C PHE A 111 9.12 -25.61 16.56
N GLU A 112 10.22 -25.06 17.06
CA GLU A 112 11.58 -25.44 16.70
C GLU A 112 11.98 -26.85 17.18
N GLN A 113 11.32 -27.39 18.20
CA GLN A 113 11.63 -28.67 18.84
C GLN A 113 10.74 -29.82 18.36
N LEU A 114 9.91 -29.59 17.34
CA LEU A 114 9.05 -30.62 16.78
C LEU A 114 9.90 -31.78 16.20
N PRO A 115 9.65 -33.04 16.59
CA PRO A 115 10.53 -34.17 16.29
C PRO A 115 10.33 -34.73 14.86
N TYR A 116 10.35 -33.86 13.85
CA TYR A 116 10.34 -34.25 12.44
C TYR A 116 11.78 -34.30 11.91
N GLN A 117 12.21 -35.47 11.42
CA GLN A 117 13.60 -35.70 11.01
C GLN A 117 14.13 -34.66 10.02
N CYS A 118 13.48 -34.54 8.85
CA CYS A 118 13.89 -33.60 7.79
C CYS A 118 13.90 -32.14 8.28
N PHE A 119 12.95 -31.76 9.15
CA PHE A 119 12.90 -30.42 9.74
C PHE A 119 14.10 -30.15 10.65
N GLN A 120 14.46 -31.11 11.50
CA GLN A 120 15.61 -30.98 12.41
C GLN A 120 16.94 -31.00 11.67
N GLU A 121 17.09 -31.86 10.65
CA GLU A 121 18.28 -31.88 9.78
C GLU A 121 18.45 -30.57 9.02
N ALA A 122 17.39 -30.05 8.41
CA ALA A 122 17.41 -28.74 7.75
C ALA A 122 17.78 -27.62 8.74
N ARG A 123 17.23 -27.65 9.96
CA ARG A 123 17.55 -26.65 10.99
C ARG A 123 19.02 -26.69 11.43
N LYS A 124 19.64 -27.88 11.48
CA LYS A 124 21.09 -28.01 11.74
C LYS A 124 21.92 -27.32 10.65
N VAL A 125 21.57 -27.52 9.38
CA VAL A 125 22.23 -26.88 8.24
C VAL A 125 22.12 -25.35 8.33
N LEU A 126 20.91 -24.84 8.63
CA LEU A 126 20.68 -23.40 8.79
C LEU A 126 21.41 -22.81 9.99
N ALA A 127 21.53 -23.55 11.09
CA ALA A 127 22.29 -23.12 12.27
C ALA A 127 23.78 -22.96 11.95
N GLN A 128 24.36 -23.92 11.20
CA GLN A 128 25.75 -23.85 10.73
C GLN A 128 25.98 -22.65 9.80
N ASP A 129 25.13 -22.45 8.79
CA ASP A 129 25.24 -21.28 7.89
C ASP A 129 25.15 -19.97 8.68
N ARG A 130 24.23 -19.89 9.64
CA ARG A 130 24.09 -18.72 10.51
C ARG A 130 25.35 -18.43 11.33
N GLU A 131 25.99 -19.45 11.89
CA GLU A 131 27.27 -19.31 12.61
C GLU A 131 28.38 -18.79 11.70
N GLU A 132 28.43 -19.25 10.45
CA GLU A 132 29.36 -18.72 9.44
C GLU A 132 29.07 -17.25 9.09
N LYS A 133 27.80 -16.84 8.98
CA LYS A 133 27.46 -15.43 8.74
C LYS A 133 27.87 -14.58 9.93
N ILE A 134 27.65 -15.05 11.16
CA ILE A 134 28.04 -14.34 12.38
C ILE A 134 29.56 -14.19 12.47
N SER A 135 30.34 -15.22 12.11
CA SER A 135 31.81 -15.13 12.09
C SER A 135 32.29 -14.09 11.05
N LYS A 136 31.67 -14.07 9.86
CA LYS A 136 31.92 -13.05 8.82
C LYS A 136 31.57 -11.64 9.29
N ILE A 137 30.43 -11.45 9.96
CA ILE A 137 30.04 -10.15 10.54
C ILE A 137 31.09 -9.67 11.54
N LYS A 138 31.56 -10.54 12.44
CA LYS A 138 32.61 -10.19 13.41
C LYS A 138 33.91 -9.78 12.72
N ALA A 139 34.33 -10.50 11.68
CA ALA A 139 35.52 -10.17 10.91
C ALA A 139 35.41 -8.81 10.20
N GLU A 140 34.27 -8.53 9.55
CA GLU A 140 34.04 -7.25 8.86
C GLU A 140 33.90 -6.08 9.84
N LEU A 141 33.27 -6.28 11.00
CA LEU A 141 33.23 -5.26 12.06
C LEU A 141 34.64 -4.95 12.59
N ALA A 142 35.49 -5.96 12.78
CA ALA A 142 36.89 -5.75 13.15
C ALA A 142 37.65 -4.98 12.04
N ARG A 143 37.34 -5.25 10.77
CA ARG A 143 37.92 -4.53 9.63
C ARG A 143 37.47 -3.06 9.58
N ILE A 144 36.18 -2.79 9.84
CA ILE A 144 35.64 -1.43 9.94
C ILE A 144 36.39 -0.65 11.02
N LYS A 145 36.53 -1.21 12.24
CA LYS A 145 37.25 -0.57 13.35
C LYS A 145 38.69 -0.20 12.97
N ARG A 146 39.43 -1.13 12.36
CA ARG A 146 40.81 -0.87 11.88
C ARG A 146 40.87 0.27 10.87
N ILE A 147 39.92 0.33 9.92
CA ILE A 147 39.88 1.40 8.91
C ILE A 147 39.49 2.74 9.53
N GLU A 148 38.58 2.75 10.51
CA GLU A 148 38.20 3.96 11.24
C GLU A 148 39.41 4.57 11.98
N GLU A 149 40.23 3.73 12.63
CA GLU A 149 41.47 4.11 13.33
C GLU A 149 42.62 4.54 12.39
N THR A 150 42.63 4.09 11.13
CA THR A 150 43.71 4.42 10.18
C THR A 150 43.57 5.85 9.65
N ASP A 151 44.68 6.60 9.58
CA ASP A 151 44.66 7.97 9.09
C ASP A 151 44.27 8.08 7.60
N PRO A 152 43.52 9.13 7.20
CA PRO A 152 43.07 9.31 5.82
C PRO A 152 44.21 9.48 4.81
N SER A 153 45.36 10.00 5.27
CA SER A 153 46.57 10.25 4.47
C SER A 153 47.23 8.98 3.95
N THR A 154 46.95 7.83 4.57
CA THR A 154 47.48 6.53 4.13
C THR A 154 46.84 6.09 2.81
N TYR A 155 45.64 6.60 2.49
CA TYR A 155 44.93 6.27 1.27
C TYR A 155 45.23 7.28 0.16
N ARG A 156 45.56 6.76 -1.04
CA ARG A 156 45.80 7.58 -2.24
C ARG A 156 44.64 8.53 -2.59
N GLY A 157 43.41 8.17 -2.22
CA GLY A 157 42.19 8.98 -2.42
C GLY A 157 41.72 9.74 -1.18
N GLY A 158 42.58 9.87 -0.16
CA GLY A 158 42.29 10.63 1.06
C GLY A 158 41.02 10.19 1.79
N GLU A 159 40.32 11.17 2.34
CA GLU A 159 39.12 10.97 3.16
C GLU A 159 37.94 10.41 2.38
N GLU A 160 37.71 10.84 1.13
CA GLU A 160 36.60 10.37 0.32
C GLU A 160 36.69 8.86 0.05
N PHE A 161 37.90 8.37 -0.23
CA PHE A 161 38.12 6.94 -0.44
C PHE A 161 37.89 6.14 0.86
N LYS A 162 38.36 6.66 2.00
CA LYS A 162 38.12 6.06 3.32
C LYS A 162 36.62 5.95 3.60
N GLN A 163 35.87 7.04 3.43
CA GLN A 163 34.43 7.06 3.67
C GLN A 163 33.68 6.10 2.74
N LYS A 164 33.97 6.11 1.43
CA LYS A 164 33.35 5.18 0.48
C LYS A 164 33.62 3.71 0.81
N ARG A 165 34.84 3.40 1.28
CA ARG A 165 35.19 2.05 1.74
C ARG A 165 34.42 1.67 3.00
N LEU A 166 34.30 2.57 3.97
CA LEU A 166 33.50 2.35 5.18
C LEU A 166 32.02 2.15 4.85
N GLU A 167 31.45 2.95 3.96
CA GLU A 167 30.06 2.81 3.48
C GLU A 167 29.83 1.43 2.84
N SER A 168 30.75 0.98 1.98
CA SER A 168 30.66 -0.35 1.35
C SER A 168 30.70 -1.48 2.38
N LEU A 169 31.61 -1.40 3.36
CA LEU A 169 31.71 -2.43 4.42
C LEU A 169 30.49 -2.41 5.34
N ARG A 170 29.99 -1.23 5.72
CA ARG A 170 28.77 -1.09 6.52
C ARG A 170 27.56 -1.67 5.80
N LYS A 171 27.41 -1.39 4.49
CA LYS A 171 26.36 -1.99 3.66
C LYS A 171 26.47 -3.52 3.62
N HIS A 172 27.68 -4.05 3.44
CA HIS A 172 27.91 -5.49 3.42
C HIS A 172 27.56 -6.15 4.77
N VAL A 173 27.89 -5.50 5.89
CA VAL A 173 27.50 -5.97 7.22
C VAL A 173 25.98 -6.01 7.39
N GLU A 174 25.25 -5.00 6.91
CA GLU A 174 23.78 -5.02 6.93
C GLU A 174 23.19 -6.16 6.07
N GLU A 175 23.76 -6.43 4.91
CA GLU A 175 23.39 -7.57 4.07
C GLU A 175 23.64 -8.92 4.79
N LEU A 176 24.80 -9.08 5.44
CA LEU A 176 25.11 -10.29 6.20
C LEU A 176 24.17 -10.49 7.41
N LYS A 177 23.78 -9.40 8.09
CA LYS A 177 22.78 -9.47 9.17
C LYS A 177 21.43 -9.98 8.67
N ILE A 178 21.01 -9.55 7.48
CA ILE A 178 19.78 -10.04 6.85
C ILE A 178 19.93 -11.53 6.49
N GLN A 179 21.04 -11.91 5.84
CA GLN A 179 21.29 -13.30 5.44
C GLN A 179 21.36 -14.27 6.62
N ALA A 180 21.85 -13.83 7.78
CA ALA A 180 21.93 -14.67 8.98
C ALA A 180 20.55 -15.11 9.51
N ASP A 181 19.53 -14.27 9.36
CA ASP A 181 18.21 -14.48 9.97
C ASP A 181 17.09 -14.72 8.92
N ILE A 182 17.36 -14.58 7.61
CA ILE A 182 16.35 -14.72 6.54
C ILE A 182 15.72 -16.11 6.46
N ASN A 183 16.49 -17.14 6.79
CA ASN A 183 16.06 -18.54 6.74
C ASN A 183 15.49 -19.03 8.08
N ASP A 184 15.40 -18.18 9.12
CA ASP A 184 14.83 -18.55 10.40
C ASP A 184 13.29 -18.68 10.29
N PRO A 185 12.71 -19.87 10.53
CA PRO A 185 11.27 -20.08 10.49
C PRO A 185 10.49 -19.20 11.46
N MET A 186 11.05 -18.91 12.64
CA MET A 186 10.39 -18.08 13.66
C MET A 186 10.37 -16.61 13.28
N VAL A 187 11.41 -16.11 12.61
CA VAL A 187 11.44 -14.74 12.07
C VAL A 187 10.36 -14.59 11.01
N LYS A 188 10.26 -15.53 10.07
CA LYS A 188 9.21 -15.53 9.04
C LYS A 188 7.81 -15.53 9.68
N ARG A 189 7.57 -16.40 10.65
CA ARG A 189 6.29 -16.47 11.39
C ARG A 189 5.96 -15.13 12.07
N ARG A 190 6.89 -14.56 12.84
CA ARG A 190 6.68 -13.27 13.52
C ARG A 190 6.37 -12.15 12.54
N PHE A 191 7.03 -12.14 11.38
CA PHE A 191 6.77 -11.17 10.31
C PHE A 191 5.36 -11.32 9.72
N GLU A 192 4.98 -12.55 9.37
CA GLU A 192 3.66 -12.85 8.78
C GLU A 192 2.51 -12.56 9.75
N ASP A 193 2.72 -12.83 11.04
CA ASP A 193 1.78 -12.53 12.12
C ASP A 193 1.70 -11.02 12.44
N GLY A 194 2.63 -10.19 11.93
CA GLY A 194 2.68 -8.74 12.15
C GLY A 194 3.33 -8.31 13.47
N HIS A 195 4.01 -9.22 14.17
CA HIS A 195 4.76 -8.98 15.41
C HIS A 195 6.28 -8.81 15.17
N GLY A 196 6.66 -8.50 13.93
CA GLY A 196 8.06 -8.23 13.57
C GLY A 196 8.54 -6.89 14.12
N ASP A 197 9.74 -6.89 14.70
CA ASP A 197 10.37 -5.67 15.21
C ASP A 197 11.05 -4.89 14.09
N MET A 198 10.44 -3.78 13.65
CA MET A 198 10.94 -2.97 12.54
C MET A 198 12.27 -2.24 12.83
N ASN A 199 12.79 -2.27 14.07
CA ASN A 199 14.16 -1.80 14.33
C ASN A 199 15.21 -2.73 13.73
N LYS A 200 14.91 -4.03 13.61
CA LYS A 200 15.84 -5.02 13.06
C LYS A 200 15.81 -4.99 11.53
N PRO A 201 16.99 -5.07 10.86
CA PRO A 201 17.07 -5.02 9.40
C PRO A 201 16.24 -6.09 8.69
N ILE A 202 16.16 -7.30 9.25
CA ILE A 202 15.46 -8.43 8.65
C ILE A 202 13.97 -8.17 8.45
N TYR A 203 13.28 -7.61 9.45
CA TYR A 203 11.84 -7.33 9.33
C TYR A 203 11.56 -6.19 8.36
N ARG A 204 12.43 -5.18 8.31
CA ARG A 204 12.33 -4.11 7.30
C ARG A 204 12.52 -4.64 5.89
N TYR A 205 13.50 -5.51 5.69
CA TYR A 205 13.77 -6.15 4.40
C TYR A 205 12.59 -7.01 3.94
N LEU A 206 12.02 -7.83 4.84
CA LEU A 206 10.83 -8.63 4.53
C LEU A 206 9.60 -7.73 4.23
N ALA A 207 9.44 -6.63 4.97
CA ALA A 207 8.38 -5.66 4.72
C ALA A 207 8.53 -4.98 3.36
N GLU A 208 9.74 -4.57 2.99
CA GLU A 208 10.05 -3.96 1.70
C GLU A 208 9.77 -4.93 0.57
N ASN A 209 10.22 -6.19 0.68
CA ASN A 209 9.97 -7.22 -0.34
C ASN A 209 8.48 -7.49 -0.51
N LYS A 210 7.72 -7.59 0.60
CA LYS A 210 6.26 -7.74 0.55
C LYS A 210 5.60 -6.56 -0.14
N TRP A 211 6.02 -5.33 0.16
CA TRP A 211 5.50 -4.13 -0.48
C TRP A 211 5.85 -4.06 -1.98
N ARG A 212 7.11 -4.34 -2.34
CA ARG A 212 7.58 -4.40 -3.74
C ARG A 212 6.88 -5.47 -4.56
N SER A 213 6.41 -6.54 -3.92
CA SER A 213 5.72 -7.64 -4.62
C SER A 213 4.43 -7.19 -5.30
N MET A 214 3.65 -6.28 -4.67
CA MET A 214 2.33 -5.87 -5.15
C MET A 214 2.04 -4.38 -4.98
N ASP A 215 2.01 -3.87 -3.75
CA ASP A 215 1.55 -2.50 -3.45
C ASP A 215 2.37 -1.43 -4.18
N TYR A 216 3.69 -1.59 -4.23
CA TYR A 216 4.58 -0.73 -5.03
C TYR A 216 4.16 -0.70 -6.51
N LYS A 217 3.90 -1.87 -7.11
CA LYS A 217 3.50 -1.96 -8.54
C LYS A 217 2.17 -1.26 -8.79
N ILE A 218 1.22 -1.35 -7.85
CA ILE A 218 -0.06 -0.64 -7.94
C ILE A 218 0.20 0.86 -7.91
N ILE A 219 0.99 1.36 -6.96
CA ILE A 219 1.29 2.79 -6.86
C ILE A 219 2.04 3.30 -8.11
N THR A 220 3.05 2.58 -8.59
CA THR A 220 3.79 2.94 -9.81
C THR A 220 2.89 2.95 -11.05
N GLN A 221 1.95 2.00 -11.16
CA GLN A 221 0.92 2.03 -12.21
C GLN A 221 0.03 3.27 -12.09
N ARG A 222 -0.35 3.67 -10.87
CA ARG A 222 -1.23 4.82 -10.65
C ARG A 222 -0.52 6.14 -10.91
N ILE A 223 0.76 6.27 -10.54
CA ILE A 223 1.60 7.43 -10.85
C ILE A 223 1.67 7.66 -12.37
N THR A 224 1.88 6.58 -13.14
CA THR A 224 1.97 6.64 -14.61
C THR A 224 0.61 6.83 -15.27
N GLN A 225 -0.41 6.05 -14.89
CA GLN A 225 -1.75 6.13 -15.46
C GLN A 225 -2.42 7.49 -15.23
N PHE A 226 -2.20 8.09 -14.06
CA PHE A 226 -2.74 9.40 -13.73
C PHE A 226 -1.77 10.54 -14.01
N ASN A 227 -0.74 10.34 -14.85
CA ASN A 227 0.19 11.38 -15.29
C ASN A 227 0.79 12.24 -14.16
N ILE A 228 0.91 11.68 -12.94
CA ILE A 228 1.51 12.38 -11.80
C ILE A 228 2.97 12.76 -12.15
N VAL A 229 3.63 11.84 -12.85
CA VAL A 229 4.78 12.11 -13.70
C VAL A 229 4.27 12.16 -15.13
N PRO A 230 4.43 13.26 -15.88
CA PRO A 230 5.29 14.41 -15.61
C PRO A 230 4.59 15.63 -14.96
N ASP A 231 3.26 15.62 -14.74
CA ASP A 231 2.50 16.84 -14.43
C ASP A 231 2.94 17.55 -13.16
N ILE A 232 3.27 16.79 -12.10
CA ILE A 232 3.64 17.34 -10.79
C ILE A 232 5.15 17.28 -10.58
N LEU A 233 5.75 16.11 -10.86
CA LEU A 233 7.19 15.88 -10.73
C LEU A 233 7.75 15.30 -12.03
N PRO A 234 8.96 15.69 -12.45
CA PRO A 234 9.56 15.18 -13.69
C PRO A 234 9.97 13.70 -13.59
N LYS A 235 10.38 13.26 -12.40
CA LYS A 235 10.70 11.87 -12.09
C LYS A 235 10.32 11.63 -10.64
N PHE A 236 9.72 10.48 -10.38
CA PHE A 236 9.38 10.07 -9.03
C PHE A 236 9.30 8.55 -8.92
N ASP A 237 9.97 8.02 -7.91
CA ASP A 237 9.97 6.59 -7.57
C ASP A 237 9.77 6.46 -6.05
N PRO A 238 8.63 5.93 -5.59
CA PRO A 238 8.36 5.80 -4.17
C PRO A 238 9.36 4.85 -3.49
N THR A 239 9.77 5.21 -2.26
CA THR A 239 10.67 4.42 -1.40
C THR A 239 10.02 3.99 -0.09
N MET A 240 8.77 4.39 0.16
CA MET A 240 8.00 4.01 1.35
C MET A 240 6.55 3.66 1.01
N ASP A 241 5.92 2.81 1.84
CA ASP A 241 4.50 2.47 1.70
C ASP A 241 3.62 3.56 2.35
N VAL A 242 2.54 3.91 1.65
CA VAL A 242 1.56 4.92 2.11
C VAL A 242 0.15 4.44 1.79
N LYS A 243 -0.62 4.18 2.83
CA LYS A 243 -2.03 3.78 2.75
C LYS A 243 -2.89 4.79 3.47
N MET A 244 -3.95 5.25 2.84
CA MET A 244 -4.85 6.22 3.44
C MET A 244 -6.15 5.56 3.87
N THR A 245 -6.72 6.07 4.95
CA THR A 245 -8.06 5.69 5.41
C THR A 245 -8.85 6.94 5.78
N PHE A 246 -10.12 6.99 5.42
CA PHE A 246 -11.06 8.06 5.78
C PHE A 246 -12.13 7.49 6.69
N ARG A 247 -12.26 8.02 7.92
CA ARG A 247 -13.26 7.53 8.90
C ARG A 247 -13.27 6.00 9.07
N GLY A 248 -12.10 5.37 8.99
CA GLY A 248 -11.92 3.90 9.07
C GLY A 248 -12.06 3.16 7.73
N TYR A 249 -12.62 3.79 6.69
CA TYR A 249 -12.68 3.22 5.34
C TYR A 249 -11.32 3.27 4.65
N LYS A 250 -10.83 2.12 4.17
CA LYS A 250 -9.57 2.03 3.42
C LYS A 250 -9.79 2.49 1.99
N ALA A 251 -9.23 3.65 1.62
CA ALA A 251 -9.34 4.15 0.27
C ALA A 251 -8.25 3.53 -0.61
N PRO A 252 -8.60 2.81 -1.69
CA PRO A 252 -7.62 2.31 -2.63
C PRO A 252 -6.95 3.45 -3.41
N PRO A 253 -5.69 3.30 -3.84
CA PRO A 253 -5.00 4.34 -4.59
C PRO A 253 -5.72 4.67 -5.91
N GLY A 254 -6.12 5.93 -6.05
CA GLY A 254 -6.88 6.46 -7.17
C GLY A 254 -8.38 6.20 -7.07
N ALA A 255 -8.94 5.78 -5.95
CA ALA A 255 -10.40 5.68 -5.82
C ALA A 255 -11.07 7.05 -5.96
N ILE A 256 -12.28 7.09 -6.55
CA ILE A 256 -13.14 8.27 -6.46
C ILE A 256 -13.87 8.18 -5.12
N LEU A 257 -13.75 9.21 -4.31
CA LEU A 257 -14.37 9.29 -2.99
C LEU A 257 -15.42 10.38 -2.97
N ASP A 258 -16.47 10.14 -2.18
CA ASP A 258 -17.57 11.06 -1.94
C ASP A 258 -17.12 12.23 -1.04
N SER A 259 -17.67 13.41 -1.30
CA SER A 259 -17.28 14.67 -0.66
C SER A 259 -17.48 14.61 0.86
N LEU A 260 -18.55 13.99 1.36
CA LEU A 260 -18.80 13.78 2.80
C LEU A 260 -17.73 12.93 3.47
N ILE A 261 -17.21 11.92 2.78
CA ILE A 261 -16.16 11.04 3.32
C ILE A 261 -14.85 11.83 3.46
N THR A 262 -14.54 12.65 2.44
CA THR A 262 -13.30 13.44 2.37
C THR A 262 -13.38 14.81 3.05
N GLU A 263 -14.52 15.16 3.63
CA GLU A 263 -14.69 16.38 4.42
C GLU A 263 -13.68 16.44 5.59
N ALA A 264 -13.46 15.30 6.25
CA ALA A 264 -12.43 15.17 7.28
C ALA A 264 -11.10 14.69 6.69
N PRO A 265 -9.94 15.13 7.22
CA PRO A 265 -8.64 14.67 6.75
C PRO A 265 -8.42 13.17 7.01
N PRO A 266 -7.62 12.49 6.17
CA PRO A 266 -7.38 11.06 6.28
C PRO A 266 -6.43 10.69 7.43
N ASN A 267 -6.45 9.42 7.82
CA ASN A 267 -5.38 8.79 8.59
C ASN A 267 -4.43 8.06 7.63
N LEU A 268 -3.14 8.33 7.75
CA LEU A 268 -2.10 7.75 6.91
C LEU A 268 -1.39 6.62 7.65
N ARG A 269 -1.44 5.42 7.10
CA ARG A 269 -0.57 4.31 7.51
C ARG A 269 0.69 4.35 6.64
N MET A 270 1.83 4.57 7.27
CA MET A 270 3.10 4.80 6.61
C MET A 270 4.11 3.76 7.10
N GLN A 271 4.92 3.23 6.19
CA GLN A 271 6.01 2.32 6.55
C GLN A 271 7.27 2.70 5.80
N VAL A 272 8.32 3.04 6.54
CA VAL A 272 9.67 3.24 6.01
C VAL A 272 10.48 1.94 6.15
N PHE A 273 11.36 1.67 5.18
CA PHE A 273 12.19 0.46 5.15
C PHE A 273 13.65 0.73 5.55
N ASN A 274 14.05 2.00 5.58
CA ASN A 274 15.36 2.42 6.03
C ASN A 274 15.41 2.57 7.55
N SER A 275 16.61 2.40 8.13
CA SER A 275 16.85 2.66 9.55
C SER A 275 16.86 4.16 9.88
N GLY A 276 16.73 4.46 11.17
CA GLY A 276 16.93 5.80 11.71
C GLY A 276 15.66 6.65 11.70
N GLU A 277 15.70 7.68 12.54
CA GLU A 277 14.65 8.68 12.65
C GLU A 277 14.86 9.77 11.60
N ARG A 278 13.75 10.25 11.04
CA ARG A 278 13.75 11.29 10.01
C ARG A 278 12.61 12.26 10.21
N LEU A 279 12.76 13.47 9.68
CA LEU A 279 11.67 14.43 9.61
C LEU A 279 10.95 14.32 8.27
N LEU A 280 9.63 14.19 8.32
CA LEU A 280 8.75 14.11 7.16
C LEU A 280 7.84 15.34 7.07
N SER A 281 7.44 15.65 5.85
CA SER A 281 6.41 16.62 5.51
C SER A 281 5.34 15.93 4.66
N VAL A 282 4.07 16.16 4.99
CA VAL A 282 2.92 15.65 4.25
C VAL A 282 2.28 16.82 3.51
N VAL A 283 2.12 16.66 2.19
CA VAL A 283 1.52 17.64 1.30
C VAL A 283 0.35 17.00 0.59
N VAL A 284 -0.84 17.61 0.68
CA VAL A 284 -2.00 17.21 -0.12
C VAL A 284 -2.34 18.33 -1.08
N MET A 285 -2.29 18.03 -2.37
CA MET A 285 -2.57 19.02 -3.42
C MET A 285 -3.56 18.48 -4.45
N ASP A 286 -4.37 19.39 -4.97
CA ASP A 286 -5.23 19.20 -6.12
C ASP A 286 -4.51 19.75 -7.36
N SER A 287 -4.38 18.93 -8.41
CA SER A 287 -3.69 19.32 -9.64
C SER A 287 -4.61 19.82 -10.75
N ASP A 288 -5.93 19.69 -10.57
CA ASP A 288 -6.90 19.78 -11.67
C ASP A 288 -7.96 20.86 -11.40
N VAL A 289 -7.59 21.93 -10.70
CA VAL A 289 -8.52 23.03 -10.41
C VAL A 289 -8.77 23.83 -11.70
N PRO A 290 -9.99 23.90 -12.23
CA PRO A 290 -10.25 24.58 -13.50
C PRO A 290 -10.06 26.10 -13.36
N ASN A 291 -9.30 26.71 -14.28
CA ASN A 291 -9.19 28.15 -14.43
C ASN A 291 -9.77 28.58 -15.79
N PRO A 292 -11.02 29.10 -15.82
CA PRO A 292 -11.69 29.47 -17.07
C PRO A 292 -11.07 30.70 -17.74
N GLU A 293 -10.38 31.57 -16.99
CA GLU A 293 -9.77 32.80 -17.54
C GLU A 293 -8.59 32.47 -18.46
N THR A 294 -7.81 31.45 -18.09
CA THR A 294 -6.61 31.02 -18.83
C THR A 294 -6.82 29.75 -19.65
N ASP A 295 -8.05 29.23 -19.70
CA ASP A 295 -8.42 27.97 -20.34
C ASP A 295 -7.46 26.82 -19.98
N SER A 296 -7.15 26.69 -18.69
CA SER A 296 -6.15 25.73 -18.19
C SER A 296 -6.48 25.25 -16.77
N PHE A 297 -5.65 24.34 -16.25
CA PHE A 297 -5.77 23.84 -14.89
C PHE A 297 -4.74 24.50 -13.96
N GLY A 298 -5.21 24.98 -12.83
CA GLY A 298 -4.42 25.42 -11.69
C GLY A 298 -4.18 24.30 -10.69
N ARG A 299 -3.30 24.59 -9.72
CA ARG A 299 -2.96 23.69 -8.62
C ARG A 299 -3.33 24.36 -7.30
N ARG A 300 -3.88 23.61 -6.36
CA ARG A 300 -4.31 24.13 -5.06
C ARG A 300 -3.81 23.25 -3.92
N LEU A 301 -3.30 23.87 -2.87
CA LEU A 301 -2.84 23.19 -1.67
C LEU A 301 -3.99 22.95 -0.70
N HIS A 302 -4.32 21.68 -0.47
CA HIS A 302 -5.37 21.28 0.46
C HIS A 302 -4.86 21.12 1.89
N PHE A 303 -3.61 20.67 2.06
CA PHE A 303 -3.06 20.40 3.39
C PHE A 303 -1.53 20.42 3.40
N LEU A 304 -0.94 20.97 4.45
CA LEU A 304 0.51 20.95 4.68
C LEU A 304 0.83 20.76 6.16
N VAL A 305 1.49 19.65 6.48
CA VAL A 305 2.08 19.37 7.80
C VAL A 305 3.56 19.11 7.59
N THR A 306 4.39 19.66 8.46
CA THR A 306 5.85 19.54 8.37
C THR A 306 6.45 19.12 9.71
N ASN A 307 7.74 18.78 9.72
CA ASN A 307 8.48 18.44 10.94
C ASN A 307 7.92 17.23 11.69
N ILE A 308 7.40 16.23 10.98
CA ILE A 308 6.86 15.01 11.58
C ILE A 308 8.03 14.06 11.85
N PRO A 309 8.40 13.78 13.11
CA PRO A 309 9.40 12.75 13.38
C PRO A 309 8.82 11.38 13.03
N TRP A 310 9.56 10.62 12.24
CA TRP A 310 9.13 9.30 11.79
C TRP A 310 10.26 8.28 11.93
N SER A 311 9.90 7.12 12.48
CA SER A 311 10.77 5.97 12.65
C SER A 311 10.17 4.76 11.92
N PRO A 312 10.95 3.68 11.67
CA PRO A 312 10.41 2.46 11.08
C PRO A 312 9.41 1.72 11.96
N THR A 313 9.35 2.02 13.27
CA THR A 313 8.37 1.43 14.20
C THR A 313 7.06 2.19 14.25
N SER A 314 7.05 3.47 13.86
CA SER A 314 5.82 4.26 13.71
C SER A 314 4.97 3.71 12.55
N THR A 315 3.68 3.52 12.80
CA THR A 315 2.77 2.85 11.85
C THR A 315 1.68 3.76 11.27
N SER A 316 1.08 4.63 12.08
CA SER A 316 -0.06 5.46 11.68
C SER A 316 0.07 6.90 12.13
N LEU A 317 -0.24 7.83 11.22
CA LEU A 317 -0.27 9.27 11.43
C LEU A 317 -1.70 9.78 11.23
N ASN A 318 -2.33 10.23 12.31
CA ASN A 318 -3.71 10.68 12.28
C ASN A 318 -3.80 12.20 12.02
N LEU A 319 -4.01 12.58 10.75
CA LEU A 319 -4.08 13.99 10.36
C LEU A 319 -5.31 14.72 10.93
N HIS A 320 -6.37 14.00 11.28
CA HIS A 320 -7.55 14.59 11.92
C HIS A 320 -7.23 15.17 13.28
N ARG A 321 -6.42 14.46 14.08
CA ARG A 321 -5.95 14.94 15.38
C ARG A 321 -5.08 16.19 15.26
N LEU A 322 -4.27 16.26 14.21
CA LEU A 322 -3.42 17.43 13.93
C LEU A 322 -4.25 18.64 13.51
N ASN A 323 -5.30 18.42 12.71
CA ASN A 323 -6.16 19.49 12.21
C ASN A 323 -7.06 20.08 13.31
N SER A 324 -7.58 19.27 14.24
CA SER A 324 -8.48 19.75 15.31
C SER A 324 -7.77 20.51 16.43
N LYS A 325 -6.47 20.27 16.63
CA LYS A 325 -5.67 20.90 17.69
C LYS A 325 -4.96 22.19 17.25
N ALA A 326 -5.24 22.64 16.03
CA ALA A 326 -4.65 23.83 15.44
C ALA A 326 -5.29 25.13 15.96
N SER A 327 -5.27 25.34 17.27
CA SER A 327 -5.50 26.69 17.81
C SER A 327 -4.27 27.56 17.48
N PRO A 328 -4.46 28.81 17.04
CA PRO A 328 -3.38 29.67 16.54
C PRO A 328 -2.31 30.05 17.58
N GLU A 329 -2.54 29.80 18.87
CA GLU A 329 -1.66 30.23 19.98
C GLU A 329 -0.66 29.17 20.46
N SER A 330 -0.79 27.90 20.06
CA SER A 330 0.18 26.85 20.40
C SER A 330 1.12 26.61 19.21
N SER A 331 2.12 27.48 19.07
CA SER A 331 3.27 27.28 18.16
C SER A 331 4.11 26.03 18.49
N GLN A 332 3.81 25.38 19.62
CA GLN A 332 4.25 24.04 19.97
C GLN A 332 3.01 23.15 20.13
N GLY A 333 2.85 22.15 19.26
CA GLY A 333 1.85 21.10 19.48
C GLY A 333 2.13 20.40 20.83
N PRO A 334 1.12 19.84 21.52
CA PRO A 334 1.31 19.27 22.86
C PRO A 334 2.17 18.00 22.87
N PHE A 335 2.41 17.40 21.70
CA PHE A 335 3.26 16.24 21.51
C PHE A 335 4.24 16.53 20.36
N PRO A 336 5.55 16.53 20.61
CA PRO A 336 6.56 16.68 19.56
C PRO A 336 6.55 15.54 18.53
N GLU A 337 5.77 14.48 18.76
CA GLU A 337 5.74 13.25 17.98
C GLU A 337 4.89 13.30 16.69
N ASP A 338 3.86 14.16 16.61
CA ASP A 338 2.91 14.14 15.47
C ASP A 338 3.21 15.22 14.39
N GLY A 339 4.19 16.10 14.63
CA GLY A 339 4.59 17.19 13.71
C GLY A 339 3.81 18.50 13.85
N THR A 340 4.10 19.48 12.99
CA THR A 340 3.53 20.84 13.07
C THR A 340 2.67 21.18 11.86
N LEU A 341 1.45 21.69 12.11
CA LEU A 341 0.52 22.10 11.07
C LEU A 341 0.86 23.48 10.51
N ALA A 342 1.20 23.54 9.23
CA ALA A 342 1.36 24.79 8.50
C ALA A 342 0.03 25.26 7.91
N ILE A 343 -0.64 24.40 7.11
CA ILE A 343 -1.89 24.75 6.42
C ILE A 343 -2.97 23.72 6.75
N PRO A 344 -4.12 24.16 7.31
CA PRO A 344 -5.19 23.27 7.73
C PRO A 344 -5.91 22.62 6.55
N TRP A 345 -6.58 21.51 6.83
CA TRP A 345 -7.28 20.71 5.83
C TRP A 345 -8.38 21.51 5.16
N LEU A 346 -8.31 21.60 3.84
CA LEU A 346 -9.41 22.06 3.00
C LEU A 346 -10.09 20.83 2.39
N PRO A 347 -11.41 20.65 2.60
CA PRO A 347 -12.15 19.58 1.95
C PRO A 347 -11.98 19.60 0.42
N PRO A 348 -11.67 18.46 -0.21
CA PRO A 348 -11.67 18.33 -1.65
C PRO A 348 -13.04 18.66 -2.22
N THR A 349 -13.07 19.59 -3.18
CA THR A 349 -14.31 20.03 -3.85
C THR A 349 -14.01 20.18 -5.33
N ALA A 350 -14.85 19.59 -6.16
CA ALA A 350 -14.80 19.68 -7.62
C ALA A 350 -16.10 20.33 -8.09
N GLN A 351 -16.02 21.32 -8.99
CA GLN A 351 -17.21 22.04 -9.48
C GLN A 351 -18.03 21.17 -10.46
N LYS A 352 -19.31 21.48 -10.60
CA LYS A 352 -20.20 20.69 -11.45
C LYS A 352 -19.76 20.78 -12.92
N GLY A 353 -19.71 19.63 -13.59
CA GLY A 353 -19.32 19.55 -15.00
C GLY A 353 -17.81 19.60 -15.26
N ALA A 354 -16.98 19.88 -14.25
CA ALA A 354 -15.55 19.64 -14.31
C ALA A 354 -15.25 18.12 -14.36
N PRO A 355 -14.10 17.70 -14.91
CA PRO A 355 -13.65 16.32 -14.78
C PRO A 355 -13.36 15.96 -13.31
N TYR A 356 -12.96 14.72 -13.03
CA TYR A 356 -12.48 14.37 -11.69
C TYR A 356 -11.20 15.15 -11.35
N HIS A 357 -11.04 15.51 -10.09
CA HIS A 357 -9.84 16.15 -9.57
C HIS A 357 -8.92 15.10 -8.93
N ARG A 358 -7.62 15.15 -9.23
CA ARG A 358 -6.58 14.27 -8.64
C ARG A 358 -6.03 14.88 -7.34
N LEU A 359 -6.39 14.29 -6.20
CA LEU A 359 -5.90 14.71 -4.88
C LEU A 359 -4.67 13.89 -4.49
N SER A 360 -3.51 14.45 -4.83
CA SER A 360 -2.21 13.83 -4.66
C SER A 360 -1.68 14.07 -3.26
N VAL A 361 -1.38 12.99 -2.53
CA VAL A 361 -0.79 13.02 -1.19
C VAL A 361 0.67 12.63 -1.31
N PHE A 362 1.56 13.59 -1.12
CA PHE A 362 3.01 13.40 -1.13
C PHE A 362 3.57 13.40 0.28
N ILE A 363 4.52 12.52 0.50
CA ILE A 363 5.35 12.49 1.70
C ILE A 363 6.77 12.82 1.30
N LEU A 364 7.32 13.86 1.89
CA LEU A 364 8.66 14.35 1.60
C LEU A 364 9.54 14.20 2.84
N GLU A 365 10.75 13.67 2.64
CA GLU A 365 11.79 13.57 3.64
C GLU A 365 12.67 14.82 3.64
N HIS A 366 13.01 15.31 4.83
CA HIS A 366 13.86 16.49 5.00
C HIS A 366 15.33 16.10 4.81
N THR A 367 16.05 16.84 3.98
CA THR A 367 17.49 16.64 3.86
C THR A 367 18.17 17.02 5.18
N LYS A 368 19.03 16.13 5.71
CA LYS A 368 19.76 16.32 6.98
C LYS A 368 18.88 16.53 8.22
N ASN A 369 17.61 16.11 8.20
CA ASN A 369 16.67 16.26 9.33
C ASN A 369 16.56 17.69 9.87
N GLN A 370 16.69 18.70 9.01
CA GLN A 370 16.53 20.09 9.40
C GLN A 370 15.04 20.44 9.53
N PRO A 371 14.58 21.04 10.65
CA PRO A 371 13.21 21.48 10.79
C PRO A 371 12.94 22.71 9.92
N LEU A 372 11.72 22.79 9.39
CA LEU A 372 11.24 23.92 8.60
C LEU A 372 10.57 24.97 9.48
N ASP A 373 10.78 26.24 9.14
CA ASP A 373 10.12 27.37 9.78
C ASP A 373 8.64 27.48 9.34
N ILE A 374 7.74 27.26 10.30
CA ILE A 374 6.30 27.23 10.08
C ILE A 374 5.74 28.62 9.76
N ALA A 375 6.28 29.68 10.38
CA ALA A 375 5.77 31.03 10.16
C ALA A 375 5.98 31.45 8.70
N LYS A 376 7.17 31.17 8.17
CA LYS A 376 7.50 31.36 6.76
C LYS A 376 6.61 30.53 5.84
N LEU A 377 6.31 29.27 6.18
CA LEU A 377 5.42 28.42 5.40
C LEU A 377 3.98 28.95 5.35
N ARG A 378 3.45 29.40 6.49
CA ARG A 378 2.11 30.01 6.57
C ARG A 378 2.02 31.27 5.71
N GLN A 379 3.02 32.14 5.77
CA GLN A 379 3.06 33.36 4.97
C GLN A 379 3.16 33.05 3.47
N MET A 380 4.03 32.14 3.06
CA MET A 380 4.24 31.83 1.63
C MET A 380 3.05 31.15 0.96
N TYR A 381 2.30 30.34 1.71
CA TYR A 381 1.28 29.45 1.15
C TYR A 381 -0.14 29.75 1.66
N ALA A 382 -0.34 30.92 2.28
CA ALA A 382 -1.66 31.37 2.77
C ALA A 382 -2.75 31.31 1.69
N ASN A 383 -2.42 31.74 0.47
CA ASN A 383 -3.39 31.81 -0.63
C ASN A 383 -3.74 30.44 -1.24
N ARG A 384 -2.99 29.36 -0.92
CA ARG A 384 -3.15 27.96 -1.37
C ARG A 384 -3.09 27.70 -2.88
N ASP A 385 -3.60 28.60 -3.71
CA ASP A 385 -3.68 28.50 -5.15
C ASP A 385 -2.32 28.76 -5.83
N GLY A 386 -2.12 28.16 -7.00
CA GLY A 386 -0.85 28.21 -7.73
C GLY A 386 0.27 27.38 -7.10
N PHE A 387 -0.04 26.48 -6.16
CA PHE A 387 0.98 25.71 -5.45
C PHE A 387 1.81 24.82 -6.38
N SER A 388 3.13 24.89 -6.26
CA SER A 388 4.09 24.09 -7.03
C SER A 388 4.92 23.21 -6.10
N LEU A 389 4.70 21.89 -6.17
CA LEU A 389 5.45 20.92 -5.38
C LEU A 389 6.94 20.92 -5.75
N LYS A 390 7.27 21.09 -7.03
CA LYS A 390 8.66 21.21 -7.51
C LYS A 390 9.37 22.38 -6.83
N SER A 391 8.75 23.55 -6.82
CA SER A 391 9.32 24.76 -6.21
C SER A 391 9.42 24.63 -4.69
N PHE A 392 8.43 24.00 -4.05
CA PHE A 392 8.48 23.70 -2.62
C PHE A 392 9.66 22.77 -2.27
N ARG A 393 9.80 21.68 -3.04
CA ARG A 393 10.89 20.72 -2.89
C ARG A 393 12.26 21.39 -3.00
N ASP A 394 12.46 22.20 -4.05
CA ASP A 394 13.76 22.80 -4.36
C ASP A 394 14.12 23.91 -3.35
N LYS A 395 13.14 24.69 -2.86
CA LYS A 395 13.36 25.75 -1.85
C LYS A 395 13.78 25.21 -0.48
N PHE A 396 13.22 24.09 -0.07
CA PHE A 396 13.41 23.52 1.27
C PHE A 396 14.30 22.27 1.28
N GLY A 397 14.88 21.89 0.13
CA GLY A 397 15.75 20.72 0.03
C GLY A 397 15.05 19.43 0.45
N LEU A 398 13.85 19.18 -0.05
CA LEU A 398 13.05 18.02 0.33
C LEU A 398 13.17 16.90 -0.70
N ASN A 399 12.97 15.65 -0.28
CA ASN A 399 12.99 14.49 -1.18
C ASN A 399 11.63 13.78 -1.14
N PRO A 400 10.88 13.68 -2.24
CA PRO A 400 9.63 12.94 -2.25
C PRO A 400 9.93 11.44 -2.12
N VAL A 401 9.37 10.80 -1.09
CA VAL A 401 9.63 9.39 -0.73
C VAL A 401 8.36 8.54 -0.75
N GLY A 402 7.23 9.12 -0.34
CA GLY A 402 5.95 8.41 -0.26
C GLY A 402 4.88 9.09 -1.11
N PHE A 403 3.94 8.30 -1.61
CA PHE A 403 2.85 8.82 -2.41
C PHE A 403 1.60 7.95 -2.34
N THR A 404 0.47 8.61 -2.31
CA THR A 404 -0.83 8.00 -2.55
C THR A 404 -1.77 9.04 -3.15
N LEU A 405 -2.91 8.60 -3.68
CA LEU A 405 -3.82 9.44 -4.45
C LEU A 405 -5.25 8.99 -4.20
N PHE A 406 -6.17 9.92 -4.18
CA PHE A 406 -7.59 9.67 -4.41
C PHE A 406 -8.13 10.74 -5.35
N ARG A 407 -9.36 10.55 -5.82
CA ARG A 407 -10.01 11.48 -6.75
C ARG A 407 -11.33 11.95 -6.14
N SER A 408 -11.72 13.17 -6.47
CA SER A 408 -13.02 13.73 -6.13
C SER A 408 -13.75 14.18 -7.40
N VAL A 409 -15.07 14.09 -7.38
CA VAL A 409 -15.96 14.56 -8.44
C VAL A 409 -17.09 15.35 -7.80
N TRP A 410 -17.83 16.13 -8.58
CA TRP A 410 -19.08 16.70 -8.10
C TRP A 410 -20.08 15.58 -7.78
N ASP A 411 -20.58 15.56 -6.55
CA ASP A 411 -21.62 14.66 -6.06
C ASP A 411 -22.82 15.45 -5.50
N GLU A 412 -23.79 14.76 -4.90
CA GLU A 412 -25.00 15.37 -4.34
C GLU A 412 -24.71 16.23 -3.10
N HIS A 413 -23.64 15.93 -2.37
CA HIS A 413 -23.31 16.54 -1.09
C HIS A 413 -22.25 17.66 -1.20
N THR A 414 -21.61 17.80 -2.36
CA THR A 414 -20.51 18.75 -2.59
C THR A 414 -20.94 20.17 -2.29
N ALA A 415 -22.16 20.57 -2.67
CA ALA A 415 -22.70 21.89 -2.39
C ALA A 415 -22.84 22.16 -0.88
N GLU A 416 -23.28 21.17 -0.09
CA GLU A 416 -23.39 21.30 1.36
C GLU A 416 -22.01 21.41 2.03
N VAL A 417 -21.04 20.60 1.59
CA VAL A 417 -19.66 20.66 2.10
C VAL A 417 -19.04 22.03 1.78
N MET A 418 -19.25 22.54 0.56
CA MET A 418 -18.80 23.88 0.19
C MET A 418 -19.43 24.96 1.07
N ALA A 419 -20.73 24.87 1.37
CA ALA A 419 -21.42 25.81 2.25
C ALA A 419 -20.89 25.77 3.70
N ARG A 420 -20.68 24.57 4.28
CA ARG A 420 -20.16 24.42 5.66
C ARG A 420 -18.77 25.01 5.85
N HIS A 421 -17.94 24.97 4.81
CA HIS A 421 -16.54 25.42 4.84
C HIS A 421 -16.33 26.76 4.10
N ASN A 422 -17.41 27.47 3.74
CA ASN A 422 -17.39 28.76 3.02
C ASN A 422 -16.54 28.74 1.74
N ILE A 423 -16.61 27.65 0.97
CA ILE A 423 -15.88 27.49 -0.30
C ILE A 423 -16.77 28.01 -1.45
N PRO A 424 -16.31 28.98 -2.26
CA PRO A 424 -17.11 29.52 -3.36
C PRO A 424 -17.15 28.59 -4.58
N GLY A 425 -18.13 28.80 -5.47
CA GLY A 425 -18.23 28.14 -6.78
C GLY A 425 -19.13 26.90 -6.82
N ALA A 426 -19.98 26.69 -5.81
CA ALA A 426 -21.01 25.64 -5.84
C ALA A 426 -22.15 25.94 -6.85
N ASP A 427 -22.32 27.21 -7.18
CA ASP A 427 -23.29 27.76 -8.13
C ASP A 427 -22.80 27.77 -9.59
N VAL A 428 -21.56 27.34 -9.82
CA VAL A 428 -20.92 27.34 -11.15
C VAL A 428 -20.98 25.94 -11.77
N GLU A 429 -21.39 25.87 -13.05
CA GLU A 429 -21.40 24.63 -13.84
C GLU A 429 -20.58 24.81 -15.13
N PHE A 430 -19.58 23.94 -15.31
CA PHE A 430 -18.81 23.87 -16.55
C PHE A 430 -19.52 23.03 -17.61
N LYS A 431 -19.42 23.48 -18.86
CA LYS A 431 -19.93 22.76 -20.03
C LYS A 431 -18.80 22.52 -21.00
N GLN A 432 -18.86 21.40 -21.70
CA GLN A 432 -17.90 21.10 -22.76
C GLN A 432 -17.94 22.18 -23.84
N GLN A 433 -16.76 22.71 -24.19
CA GLN A 433 -16.62 23.70 -25.24
C GLN A 433 -17.05 23.09 -26.59
N ARG A 434 -18.04 23.72 -27.23
CA ARG A 434 -18.53 23.25 -28.53
C ARG A 434 -17.66 23.78 -29.66
N VAL A 435 -16.81 22.92 -30.21
CA VAL A 435 -16.04 23.25 -31.43
C VAL A 435 -16.95 23.14 -32.66
N ARG A 436 -17.27 24.28 -33.27
CA ARG A 436 -18.06 24.32 -34.51
C ARG A 436 -17.20 23.96 -35.72
N SER A 437 -17.84 23.43 -36.77
CA SER A 437 -17.16 23.15 -38.04
C SER A 437 -16.57 24.44 -38.62
N LEU A 438 -15.26 24.44 -38.89
CA LEU A 438 -14.56 25.52 -39.60
C LEU A 438 -14.91 25.57 -41.09
N LYS A 439 -15.50 24.49 -41.65
CA LYS A 439 -15.91 24.46 -43.05
C LYS A 439 -17.04 25.47 -43.26
N PRO A 440 -16.89 26.42 -44.21
CA PRO A 440 -17.96 27.36 -44.50
C PRO A 440 -19.19 26.62 -45.04
N PRO A 441 -20.40 27.18 -44.86
CA PRO A 441 -21.60 26.61 -45.48
C PRO A 441 -21.42 26.59 -47.00
N ARG A 442 -21.60 25.41 -47.59
CA ARG A 442 -21.56 25.22 -49.06
C ARG A 442 -22.95 24.93 -49.57
N LYS A 443 -23.23 25.34 -50.80
CA LYS A 443 -24.49 24.96 -51.48
C LYS A 443 -24.60 23.45 -51.52
N ALA A 444 -25.78 22.94 -51.15
CA ALA A 444 -26.07 21.52 -51.21
C ALA A 444 -25.87 21.01 -52.65
N ARG A 445 -25.10 19.93 -52.78
CA ARG A 445 -24.84 19.25 -54.05
C ARG A 445 -25.74 18.02 -54.15
N GLY A 446 -26.03 17.57 -55.37
CA GLY A 446 -26.99 16.50 -55.64
C GLY A 446 -28.14 16.97 -56.52
N TRP A 447 -28.74 16.06 -57.27
CA TRP A 447 -29.78 16.39 -58.25
C TRP A 447 -31.05 16.92 -57.56
N GLU A 448 -31.41 16.30 -56.44
CA GLU A 448 -32.54 16.62 -55.58
C GLU A 448 -32.30 17.93 -54.82
N ALA A 449 -31.08 18.12 -54.30
CA ALA A 449 -30.67 19.31 -53.57
C ALA A 449 -30.75 20.58 -54.44
N LYS A 450 -30.35 20.48 -55.72
CA LYS A 450 -30.46 21.58 -56.70
C LYS A 450 -31.91 21.95 -57.05
N ARG A 451 -32.87 21.05 -56.83
CA ARG A 451 -34.29 21.16 -57.25
C ARG A 451 -35.27 21.33 -56.08
N GLN A 452 -34.80 21.89 -54.97
CA GLN A 452 -35.62 22.18 -53.78
C GLN A 452 -36.47 23.46 -53.91
N LYS A 453 -36.11 24.36 -54.84
CA LYS A 453 -36.77 25.67 -54.99
C LYS A 453 -38.14 25.57 -55.70
N PRO A 454 -39.06 26.55 -55.51
CA PRO A 454 -40.38 26.59 -56.17
C PRO A 454 -40.34 26.51 -57.70
N LYS A 455 -39.24 26.93 -58.34
CA LYS A 455 -39.02 26.76 -59.79
C LYS A 455 -39.24 25.32 -60.27
N TYR A 456 -39.01 24.32 -59.41
CA TYR A 456 -39.13 22.90 -59.75
C TYR A 456 -40.30 22.22 -59.04
N LYS A 457 -41.40 22.94 -58.78
CA LYS A 457 -42.56 22.44 -58.03
C LYS A 457 -43.14 21.14 -58.63
N SER A 458 -43.15 21.00 -59.95
CA SER A 458 -43.59 19.77 -60.65
C SER A 458 -42.71 18.54 -60.32
N LEU A 459 -41.45 18.75 -59.94
CA LEU A 459 -40.48 17.71 -59.61
C LEU A 459 -40.37 17.45 -58.11
N TRP A 460 -41.15 18.15 -57.27
CA TRP A 460 -41.10 17.98 -55.81
C TRP A 460 -41.51 16.60 -55.32
N LYS A 461 -42.23 15.82 -56.12
CA LYS A 461 -42.49 14.39 -55.83
C LYS A 461 -41.21 13.57 -55.69
N TYR A 462 -40.11 13.98 -56.34
CA TYR A 462 -38.81 13.32 -56.26
C TYR A 462 -37.84 14.00 -55.29
N SER A 463 -37.97 15.32 -55.06
CA SER A 463 -37.02 16.08 -54.26
C SER A 463 -37.46 16.35 -52.82
N LYS A 464 -38.75 16.26 -52.48
CA LYS A 464 -39.26 16.48 -51.11
C LYS A 464 -39.59 15.17 -50.41
N ARG A 465 -39.55 15.17 -49.07
CA ARG A 465 -39.89 14.02 -48.20
C ARG A 465 -39.11 12.74 -48.55
N ILE A 466 -37.83 12.91 -48.93
CA ILE A 466 -36.94 11.79 -49.27
C ILE A 466 -36.69 10.97 -48.00
N LYS A 467 -37.00 9.66 -48.03
CA LYS A 467 -36.76 8.76 -46.89
C LYS A 467 -35.27 8.76 -46.52
N GLY A 468 -34.97 9.00 -45.24
CA GLY A 468 -33.60 9.06 -44.73
C GLY A 468 -32.97 10.46 -44.66
N LEU A 469 -33.60 11.49 -45.24
CA LEU A 469 -33.20 12.89 -45.07
C LEU A 469 -34.17 13.58 -44.09
N LYS A 470 -33.82 13.58 -42.79
CA LYS A 470 -34.45 14.47 -41.81
C LYS A 470 -33.75 15.83 -41.91
N TYR A 471 -34.49 16.86 -42.29
CA TYR A 471 -34.04 18.25 -42.24
C TYR A 471 -34.24 18.82 -40.83
#